data_AF-A0A7X9FRA9-F1
#
_entry.id   AF-A0A7X9FRA9-F1
#
_cell.length_a   1.000
_cell.length_b   1.000
_cell.length_c   1.000
_cell.angle_alpha   90.00
_cell.angle_beta   90.00
_cell.angle_gamma   90.00
#
_symmetry.space_group_name_H-M   'P 1'
#
loop_
_entity.id
_entity.type
_entity.pdbx_description
1 polymer ?
#
loop_
_entity_poly.entity_id
_entity_poly.type
_entity_poly.pdbx_seq_one_letter_code
_entity_poly.pdbx_strand_id
1 'polypeptide(L)'
;MKKQFSQSLISLITLIIMLGKPMCSYAAEISVDTYNHSGPFSIRVIFKDGKYDWAQNILTEAPRYIRMVERYLGIPFAFGNHLTIEGCDNCTSRAEIAQRKIYLDQSWDPLNNPALLFHEINHFWFYYYVNPSNEEWLIEGISSFLPVVMRNLHFLPDEHKYNKAIDQWWGLESLLPNNTKDLPLYPFRESKRQIVYLKSYRVQFIIHCILGEKRYRSFLKKIVSIKRRQPIVVLQLLNSYKKANWRRILSGWVFRGSYRLVALNDFISDEDFDGLSKAKEICFKSSPVSYDTDQDFLPDGAELELGRNPRRLDPDGLELLRQHGPFVDGNDKEWEYFNAISSNDEIGEIQG
;
A
#
# COMPACT_ATOMS: atom_id res chain seq x y z
N MET A 1 7.73 -15.73 -51.39
CA MET A 1 7.17 -15.72 -50.02
C MET A 1 8.13 -14.94 -49.12
N LYS A 2 7.57 -13.95 -48.42
CA LYS A 2 8.14 -12.84 -47.61
C LYS A 2 9.46 -13.18 -46.87
N LYS A 3 10.62 -12.54 -47.11
CA LYS A 3 11.09 -11.14 -46.84
C LYS A 3 11.00 -10.66 -45.38
N GLN A 4 12.16 -10.72 -44.71
CA GLN A 4 12.93 -9.57 -44.18
C GLN A 4 12.27 -8.66 -43.14
N PHE A 5 12.78 -8.65 -41.90
CA PHE A 5 13.08 -7.43 -41.14
C PHE A 5 14.25 -7.69 -40.18
N SER A 6 15.32 -6.91 -40.37
CA SER A 6 16.48 -6.79 -39.50
C SER A 6 16.28 -5.66 -38.49
N GLN A 7 17.09 -5.67 -37.42
CA GLN A 7 17.80 -4.53 -36.78
C GLN A 7 18.06 -4.95 -35.31
N SER A 8 19.27 -5.32 -34.86
CA SER A 8 20.50 -4.52 -34.70
C SER A 8 20.27 -3.18 -33.99
N LEU A 9 20.37 -3.17 -32.66
CA LEU A 9 20.96 -2.05 -31.90
C LEU A 9 21.29 -2.52 -30.47
N ILE A 10 22.43 -3.18 -30.35
CA ILE A 10 23.20 -3.33 -29.12
C ILE A 10 24.19 -2.16 -29.08
N SER A 11 24.36 -1.57 -27.90
CA SER A 11 25.31 -0.53 -27.49
C SER A 11 24.83 0.93 -27.58
N LEU A 12 24.48 1.49 -26.41
CA LEU A 12 25.08 2.69 -25.80
C LEU A 12 24.19 3.12 -24.62
N ILE A 13 24.58 2.85 -23.37
CA ILE A 13 24.16 3.70 -22.24
C ILE A 13 25.43 4.04 -21.46
N THR A 14 26.21 4.92 -22.09
CA THR A 14 27.24 5.70 -21.42
C THR A 14 26.59 6.99 -20.94
N LEU A 15 26.71 7.25 -19.65
CA LEU A 15 26.67 8.53 -18.94
C LEU A 15 26.52 9.78 -19.84
N ILE A 16 25.35 10.43 -19.82
CA ILE A 16 25.19 11.85 -20.20
C ILE A 16 24.40 12.56 -19.10
N ILE A 17 25.13 13.29 -18.26
CA ILE A 17 24.65 14.50 -17.61
C ILE A 17 24.72 15.59 -18.69
N MET A 18 23.57 16.16 -19.08
CA MET A 18 23.38 17.57 -19.48
C MET A 18 21.99 17.75 -20.09
N LEU A 19 21.15 18.52 -19.38
CA LEU A 19 20.19 19.51 -19.90
C LEU A 19 19.37 19.12 -21.14
N GLY A 20 18.24 18.46 -20.90
CA GLY A 20 17.11 18.41 -21.81
C GLY A 20 15.86 18.02 -21.05
N LYS A 21 15.12 19.00 -20.51
CA LYS A 21 13.76 18.72 -20.00
C LYS A 21 12.96 18.14 -21.16
N PRO A 22 12.28 16.98 -21.04
CA PRO A 22 11.30 16.61 -22.03
C PRO A 22 10.23 17.69 -22.03
N MET A 23 10.14 18.46 -23.12
CA MET A 23 9.05 19.41 -23.31
C MET A 23 7.77 18.59 -23.45
N CYS A 24 7.03 18.44 -22.36
CA CYS A 24 5.65 18.01 -22.43
C CYS A 24 4.88 19.13 -23.15
N SER A 25 4.32 18.87 -24.32
CA SER A 25 3.34 19.77 -24.92
C SER A 25 2.06 19.66 -24.09
N TYR A 26 1.86 20.60 -23.18
CA TYR A 26 0.67 20.63 -22.30
C TYR A 26 -0.52 21.18 -23.08
N ALA A 27 -1.69 20.60 -22.84
CA ALA A 27 -2.89 20.96 -23.60
C ALA A 27 -3.91 21.76 -22.80
N ALA A 28 -4.00 21.54 -21.47
CA ALA A 28 -4.97 22.23 -20.62
C ALA A 28 -4.56 22.24 -19.14
N GLU A 29 -5.19 23.15 -18.39
CA GLU A 29 -5.11 23.27 -16.92
C GLU A 29 -6.53 23.37 -16.35
N ILE A 30 -6.78 22.69 -15.24
CA ILE A 30 -7.98 22.84 -14.42
C ILE A 30 -7.57 23.02 -12.96
N SER A 31 -8.43 23.66 -12.15
CA SER A 31 -8.15 23.84 -10.73
C SER A 31 -9.43 23.77 -9.89
N VAL A 32 -9.25 23.50 -8.61
CA VAL A 32 -10.31 23.56 -7.60
C VAL A 32 -9.81 24.31 -6.38
N ASP A 33 -10.59 25.29 -5.94
CA ASP A 33 -10.40 25.91 -4.64
C ASP A 33 -11.14 25.10 -3.58
N THR A 34 -10.44 24.86 -2.48
CA THR A 34 -10.89 24.01 -1.39
C THR A 34 -10.36 24.56 -0.07
N TYR A 35 -10.55 23.78 0.99
CA TYR A 35 -10.04 24.10 2.32
C TYR A 35 -9.32 22.89 2.89
N ASN A 36 -8.20 23.15 3.55
CA ASN A 36 -7.49 22.21 4.40
C ASN A 36 -7.46 22.73 5.84
N HIS A 37 -6.81 22.02 6.76
CA HIS A 37 -6.75 22.44 8.16
C HIS A 37 -6.07 23.81 8.38
N SER A 38 -5.24 24.25 7.43
CA SER A 38 -4.53 25.53 7.48
C SER A 38 -5.29 26.69 6.81
N GLY A 39 -6.46 26.43 6.21
CA GLY A 39 -7.30 27.45 5.57
C GLY A 39 -7.53 27.20 4.07
N PRO A 40 -7.76 28.28 3.28
CA PRO A 40 -7.97 28.18 1.84
C PRO A 40 -6.78 27.51 1.14
N PHE A 41 -7.08 26.59 0.24
CA PHE A 41 -6.11 25.78 -0.47
C PHE A 41 -6.56 25.57 -1.91
N SER A 42 -5.66 25.66 -2.88
CA SER A 42 -5.99 25.45 -4.30
C SER A 42 -5.22 24.28 -4.88
N ILE A 43 -5.90 23.35 -5.55
CA ILE A 43 -5.24 22.28 -6.31
C ILE A 43 -5.37 22.59 -7.78
N ARG A 44 -4.23 22.59 -8.47
CA ARG A 44 -4.13 22.80 -9.91
C ARG A 44 -3.66 21.50 -10.57
N VAL A 45 -4.29 21.11 -11.66
CA VAL A 45 -3.88 19.96 -12.48
C VAL A 45 -3.56 20.43 -13.90
N ILE A 46 -2.34 20.15 -14.35
CA ILE A 46 -1.88 20.40 -15.71
C ILE A 46 -1.79 19.05 -16.43
N PHE A 47 -2.37 18.91 -17.61
CA PHE A 47 -2.50 17.62 -18.29
C PHE A 47 -2.46 17.75 -19.83
N LYS A 48 -2.33 16.61 -20.51
CA LYS A 48 -2.33 16.54 -21.99
C LYS A 48 -3.73 16.32 -22.56
N ASP A 49 -3.88 16.53 -23.86
CA ASP A 49 -5.12 16.29 -24.58
C ASP A 49 -5.63 14.85 -24.34
N GLY A 50 -6.94 14.71 -24.15
CA GLY A 50 -7.56 13.42 -23.86
C GLY A 50 -7.40 12.92 -22.42
N LYS A 51 -6.79 13.70 -21.52
CA LYS A 51 -6.64 13.36 -20.08
C LYS A 51 -7.54 14.18 -19.16
N TYR A 52 -8.63 14.74 -19.68
CA TYR A 52 -9.57 15.54 -18.90
C TYR A 52 -10.20 14.75 -17.75
N ASP A 53 -10.70 13.55 -18.00
CA ASP A 53 -11.32 12.71 -16.96
C ASP A 53 -10.31 12.33 -15.87
N TRP A 54 -9.07 12.04 -16.27
CA TRP A 54 -7.97 11.80 -15.34
C TRP A 54 -7.70 13.01 -14.45
N ALA A 55 -7.66 14.21 -15.04
CA ALA A 55 -7.47 15.44 -14.29
C ALA A 55 -8.64 15.73 -13.34
N GLN A 56 -9.88 15.47 -13.75
CA GLN A 56 -11.08 15.59 -12.90
C GLN A 56 -11.06 14.63 -11.72
N ASN A 57 -10.65 13.38 -11.95
CA ASN A 57 -10.47 12.40 -10.88
C ASN A 57 -9.40 12.87 -9.88
N ILE A 58 -8.27 13.42 -10.34
CA ILE A 58 -7.26 14.01 -9.45
C ILE A 58 -7.80 15.18 -8.63
N LEU A 59 -8.53 16.12 -9.26
CA LEU A 59 -9.13 17.24 -8.54
C LEU A 59 -10.17 16.78 -7.51
N THR A 60 -10.77 15.61 -7.68
CA THR A 60 -11.68 15.01 -6.71
C THR A 60 -10.92 14.34 -5.57
N GLU A 61 -9.94 13.51 -5.89
CA GLU A 61 -9.25 12.65 -4.93
C GLU A 61 -8.19 13.39 -4.10
N ALA A 62 -7.42 14.30 -4.70
CA ALA A 62 -6.32 14.97 -4.00
C ALA A 62 -6.80 15.82 -2.80
N PRO A 63 -7.80 16.72 -2.93
CA PRO A 63 -8.31 17.48 -1.78
C PRO A 63 -8.85 16.58 -0.67
N ARG A 64 -9.56 15.52 -1.06
CA ARG A 64 -10.17 14.55 -0.15
C ARG A 64 -9.10 13.85 0.66
N TYR A 65 -8.10 13.28 -0.02
CA TYR A 65 -7.03 12.53 0.62
C TYR A 65 -6.18 13.40 1.54
N ILE A 66 -5.81 14.62 1.11
CA ILE A 66 -5.04 15.56 1.94
C ILE A 66 -5.76 15.81 3.27
N ARG A 67 -7.05 16.13 3.25
CA ARG A 67 -7.85 16.35 4.48
C ARG A 67 -7.88 15.11 5.37
N MET A 68 -7.96 13.93 4.78
CA MET A 68 -7.97 12.68 5.56
C MET A 68 -6.62 12.40 6.21
N VAL A 69 -5.51 12.67 5.53
CA VAL A 69 -4.16 12.56 6.12
C VAL A 69 -3.99 13.58 7.24
N GLU A 70 -4.46 14.83 7.08
CA GLU A 70 -4.45 15.83 8.16
C GLU A 70 -5.24 15.35 9.38
N ARG A 71 -6.44 14.81 9.18
CA ARG A 71 -7.29 14.28 10.26
C ARG A 71 -6.64 13.06 10.93
N TYR A 72 -6.05 12.17 10.13
CA TYR A 72 -5.39 10.97 10.61
C TYR A 72 -4.10 11.31 11.37
N LEU A 73 -3.21 12.14 10.87
CA LEU A 73 -1.98 12.48 11.60
C LEU A 73 -2.22 13.52 12.70
N GLY A 74 -3.26 14.35 12.57
CA GLY A 74 -3.41 15.58 13.36
C GLY A 74 -2.26 16.56 13.08
N ILE A 75 -1.74 16.55 11.85
CA ILE A 75 -0.63 17.40 11.40
C ILE A 75 -1.08 18.06 10.09
N PRO A 76 -1.17 19.40 10.04
CA PRO A 76 -1.61 20.11 8.85
C PRO A 76 -0.64 19.89 7.68
N PHE A 77 -1.15 20.02 6.46
CA PHE A 77 -0.35 19.94 5.24
C PHE A 77 0.69 21.08 5.24
N ALA A 78 1.97 20.72 5.35
CA ALA A 78 3.03 21.64 5.77
C ALA A 78 3.46 22.67 4.71
N PHE A 79 2.81 22.71 3.53
CA PHE A 79 3.35 23.39 2.35
C PHE A 79 2.34 24.30 1.64
N GLY A 80 1.99 25.41 2.31
CA GLY A 80 1.36 26.56 1.69
C GLY A 80 -0.12 26.39 1.32
N ASN A 81 -0.60 27.32 0.51
CA ASN A 81 -2.01 27.45 0.11
C ASN A 81 -2.32 26.84 -1.27
N HIS A 82 -1.38 26.10 -1.88
CA HIS A 82 -1.64 25.43 -3.16
C HIS A 82 -0.74 24.21 -3.40
N LEU A 83 -1.20 23.33 -4.28
CA LEU A 83 -0.46 22.19 -4.83
C LEU A 83 -0.71 22.12 -6.34
N THR A 84 0.36 21.99 -7.13
CA THR A 84 0.26 21.70 -8.56
C THR A 84 0.53 20.22 -8.82
N ILE A 85 -0.33 19.56 -9.58
CA ILE A 85 -0.14 18.19 -10.05
C ILE A 85 0.00 18.26 -11.57
N GLU A 86 1.13 17.83 -12.06
CA GLU A 86 1.48 17.91 -13.47
C GLU A 86 1.57 16.50 -14.06
N GLY A 87 0.67 16.21 -14.99
CA GLY A 87 0.68 14.99 -15.78
C GLY A 87 1.86 14.98 -16.74
N CYS A 88 2.64 13.91 -16.71
CA CYS A 88 3.71 13.64 -17.67
C CYS A 88 3.58 12.22 -18.24
N ASP A 89 4.19 11.97 -19.39
CA ASP A 89 4.13 10.66 -20.05
C ASP A 89 5.43 9.89 -19.85
N ASN A 90 5.33 8.63 -19.43
CA ASN A 90 6.49 7.74 -19.24
C ASN A 90 7.57 8.37 -18.36
N CYS A 91 7.14 9.07 -17.32
CA CYS A 91 8.00 9.80 -16.42
C CYS A 91 8.07 9.10 -15.06
N THR A 92 9.16 9.34 -14.31
CA THR A 92 9.17 8.97 -12.89
C THR A 92 8.30 9.96 -12.13
N SER A 93 7.17 9.46 -11.62
CA SER A 93 6.33 10.20 -10.68
C SER A 93 7.14 10.59 -9.44
N ARG A 94 6.94 11.82 -8.97
CA ARG A 94 7.70 12.37 -7.85
C ARG A 94 7.05 13.62 -7.27
N ALA A 95 7.20 13.79 -5.96
CA ALA A 95 6.89 15.03 -5.26
C ALA A 95 8.10 15.96 -5.18
N GLU A 96 7.97 17.17 -5.72
CA GLU A 96 8.92 18.27 -5.60
C GLU A 96 8.44 19.26 -4.53
N ILE A 97 8.72 18.93 -3.27
CA ILE A 97 8.19 19.62 -2.08
C ILE A 97 8.47 21.13 -2.08
N ALA A 98 9.69 21.53 -2.45
CA ALA A 98 10.07 22.95 -2.50
C ALA A 98 9.26 23.76 -3.53
N GLN A 99 8.83 23.12 -4.62
CA GLN A 99 8.02 23.74 -5.66
C GLN A 99 6.51 23.55 -5.45
N ARG A 100 6.11 22.80 -4.40
CA ARG A 100 4.71 22.40 -4.16
C ARG A 100 4.09 21.78 -5.39
N LYS A 101 4.86 20.89 -6.03
CA LYS A 101 4.49 20.24 -7.28
C LYS A 101 4.63 18.73 -7.17
N ILE A 102 3.69 18.01 -7.76
CA ILE A 102 3.80 16.57 -8.04
C ILE A 102 3.88 16.40 -9.55
N TYR A 103 4.83 15.59 -10.01
CA TYR A 103 4.82 15.04 -11.35
C TYR A 103 4.17 13.66 -11.27
N LEU A 104 3.13 13.41 -12.07
CA LEU A 104 2.38 12.16 -12.04
C LEU A 104 2.35 11.55 -13.45
N ASP A 105 2.73 10.28 -13.58
CA ASP A 105 2.76 9.59 -14.87
C ASP A 105 1.35 9.21 -15.32
N GLN A 106 0.76 10.04 -16.17
CA GLN A 106 -0.58 9.85 -16.69
C GLN A 106 -0.67 8.75 -17.76
N SER A 107 0.46 8.17 -18.20
CA SER A 107 0.47 7.06 -19.16
C SER A 107 0.09 5.73 -18.52
N TRP A 108 0.42 5.56 -17.23
CA TRP A 108 0.22 4.32 -16.49
C TRP A 108 -0.72 4.46 -15.29
N ASP A 109 -0.99 5.69 -14.85
CA ASP A 109 -1.91 5.95 -13.74
C ASP A 109 -3.36 5.65 -14.15
N PRO A 110 -3.99 4.61 -13.58
CA PRO A 110 -5.35 4.25 -13.93
C PRO A 110 -6.29 5.34 -13.43
N LEU A 111 -7.25 5.74 -14.26
CA LEU A 111 -8.29 6.70 -13.88
C LEU A 111 -8.94 6.36 -12.53
N ASN A 112 -9.05 5.08 -12.22
CA ASN A 112 -9.71 4.59 -11.03
C ASN A 112 -8.79 4.07 -9.91
N ASN A 113 -7.49 4.33 -9.95
CA ASN A 113 -6.58 3.90 -8.87
C ASN A 113 -5.75 5.08 -8.36
N PRO A 114 -6.06 5.65 -7.18
CA PRO A 114 -5.33 6.79 -6.64
C PRO A 114 -4.04 6.40 -5.90
N ALA A 115 -3.61 5.14 -5.93
CA ALA A 115 -2.47 4.66 -5.13
C ALA A 115 -1.20 5.50 -5.37
N LEU A 116 -0.90 5.82 -6.63
CA LEU A 116 0.27 6.60 -7.00
C LEU A 116 0.11 8.07 -6.56
N LEU A 117 -1.06 8.67 -6.81
CA LEU A 117 -1.38 10.02 -6.34
C LEU A 117 -1.23 10.16 -4.82
N PHE A 118 -1.81 9.23 -4.06
CA PHE A 118 -1.76 9.23 -2.60
C PHE A 118 -0.33 9.07 -2.08
N HIS A 119 0.46 8.20 -2.72
CA HIS A 119 1.86 8.03 -2.41
C HIS A 119 2.65 9.33 -2.58
N GLU A 120 2.49 10.03 -3.70
CA GLU A 120 3.21 11.29 -3.94
C GLU A 120 2.74 12.41 -2.99
N ILE A 121 1.45 12.46 -2.65
CA ILE A 121 0.93 13.37 -1.64
C ILE A 121 1.56 13.09 -0.26
N ASN A 122 1.78 11.84 0.12
CA ASN A 122 2.35 11.48 1.42
C ASN A 122 3.78 11.99 1.62
N HIS A 123 4.56 12.18 0.55
CA HIS A 123 5.89 12.79 0.64
C HIS A 123 5.87 14.22 1.18
N PHE A 124 4.74 14.93 1.15
CA PHE A 124 4.57 16.24 1.80
C PHE A 124 4.45 16.17 3.33
N TRP A 125 4.30 14.99 3.93
CA TRP A 125 4.50 14.80 5.37
C TRP A 125 5.81 14.07 5.68
N PHE A 126 6.21 13.15 4.80
CA PHE A 126 7.30 12.22 5.05
C PHE A 126 8.57 12.52 4.22
N TYR A 127 8.76 13.76 3.78
CA TYR A 127 9.90 14.18 2.95
C TYR A 127 11.27 13.75 3.48
N TYR A 128 12.22 13.46 2.59
CA TYR A 128 13.61 13.13 2.90
C TYR A 128 14.39 14.30 3.50
N TYR A 129 14.81 14.20 4.76
CA TYR A 129 15.69 15.21 5.37
C TYR A 129 17.16 15.03 4.99
N VAL A 130 17.59 13.79 4.73
CA VAL A 130 19.00 13.42 4.53
C VAL A 130 19.07 12.30 3.48
N ASN A 131 20.24 12.13 2.83
CA ASN A 131 20.57 11.14 1.79
C ASN A 131 19.53 10.02 1.63
N PRO A 132 18.77 10.00 0.51
CA PRO A 132 17.61 9.14 0.35
C PRO A 132 17.94 7.66 0.60
N SER A 133 19.14 7.18 0.27
CA SER A 133 19.49 5.75 0.40
C SER A 133 19.29 5.16 1.80
N ASN A 134 19.43 5.96 2.86
CA ASN A 134 19.30 5.49 4.25
C ASN A 134 17.86 5.48 4.76
N GLU A 135 16.99 6.32 4.20
CA GLU A 135 15.63 6.56 4.67
C GLU A 135 14.57 6.07 3.67
N GLU A 136 14.95 5.75 2.43
CA GLU A 136 14.04 5.39 1.33
C GLU A 136 13.11 4.24 1.68
N TRP A 137 13.62 3.17 2.30
CA TRP A 137 12.76 2.06 2.70
C TRP A 137 11.66 2.45 3.68
N LEU A 138 11.95 3.45 4.53
CA LEU A 138 11.02 3.95 5.51
C LEU A 138 10.02 4.89 4.84
N ILE A 139 10.51 5.84 4.05
CA ILE A 139 9.69 6.89 3.45
C ILE A 139 8.83 6.35 2.30
N GLU A 140 9.42 5.66 1.33
CA GLU A 140 8.65 5.02 0.25
C GLU A 140 7.66 4.02 0.83
N GLY A 141 8.08 3.25 1.83
CA GLY A 141 7.21 2.30 2.53
C GLY A 141 6.02 3.00 3.18
N ILE A 142 6.24 4.05 4.00
CA ILE A 142 5.17 4.79 4.68
C ILE A 142 4.25 5.43 3.64
N SER A 143 4.81 6.10 2.63
CA SER A 143 4.05 6.77 1.59
C SER A 143 3.17 5.81 0.80
N SER A 144 3.63 4.57 0.55
CA SER A 144 2.82 3.54 -0.11
C SER A 144 1.79 2.87 0.81
N PHE A 145 2.12 2.69 2.10
CA PHE A 145 1.30 1.89 3.03
C PHE A 145 0.25 2.70 3.79
N LEU A 146 0.47 4.00 4.02
CA LEU A 146 -0.45 4.86 4.77
C LEU A 146 -1.89 4.86 4.24
N PRO A 147 -2.17 4.87 2.92
CA PRO A 147 -3.53 4.80 2.41
C PRO A 147 -4.28 3.55 2.88
N VAL A 148 -3.59 2.42 3.02
CA VAL A 148 -4.16 1.14 3.48
C VAL A 148 -4.59 1.24 4.93
N VAL A 149 -3.73 1.80 5.78
CA VAL A 149 -4.05 2.01 7.20
C VAL A 149 -5.25 2.95 7.36
N MET A 150 -5.30 4.02 6.56
CA MET A 150 -6.42 4.95 6.60
C MET A 150 -7.72 4.35 6.07
N ARG A 151 -7.65 3.51 5.03
CA ARG A 151 -8.78 2.74 4.52
C ARG A 151 -9.36 1.82 5.58
N ASN A 152 -8.53 0.99 6.22
CA ASN A 152 -8.96 0.05 7.25
C ASN A 152 -9.54 0.74 8.50
N LEU A 153 -9.19 2.01 8.72
CA LEU A 153 -9.72 2.85 9.78
C LEU A 153 -10.92 3.71 9.35
N HIS A 154 -11.46 3.47 8.15
CA HIS A 154 -12.58 4.21 7.55
C HIS A 154 -12.36 5.73 7.44
N PHE A 155 -11.11 6.17 7.28
CA PHE A 155 -10.80 7.55 6.90
C PHE A 155 -10.98 7.75 5.39
N LEU A 156 -10.73 6.72 4.60
CA LEU A 156 -11.07 6.71 3.18
C LEU A 156 -12.46 6.08 3.03
N PRO A 157 -13.27 6.52 2.04
CA PRO A 157 -14.54 5.85 1.78
C PRO A 157 -14.35 4.37 1.47
N ASP A 158 -15.38 3.62 1.80
CA ASP A 158 -15.51 2.25 1.36
C ASP A 158 -16.08 2.22 -0.07
N GLU A 159 -15.26 2.63 -1.03
CA GLU A 159 -15.55 2.44 -2.45
C GLU A 159 -14.76 1.19 -2.87
N HIS A 160 -15.43 0.16 -3.40
CA HIS A 160 -14.80 -1.06 -3.96
C HIS A 160 -13.58 -0.75 -4.86
N LYS A 161 -13.60 0.44 -5.49
CA LYS A 161 -12.50 1.06 -6.24
C LYS A 161 -11.14 1.03 -5.51
N TYR A 162 -11.09 1.17 -4.18
CA TYR A 162 -9.85 1.31 -3.41
C TYR A 162 -9.37 0.02 -2.73
N ASN A 163 -10.27 -0.92 -2.44
CA ASN A 163 -10.05 -1.97 -1.45
C ASN A 163 -8.98 -3.01 -1.82
N LYS A 164 -8.76 -3.28 -3.11
CA LYS A 164 -7.69 -4.18 -3.57
C LYS A 164 -6.65 -3.47 -4.45
N ALA A 165 -7.05 -2.38 -5.12
CA ALA A 165 -6.21 -1.70 -6.09
C ALA A 165 -4.93 -1.09 -5.49
N ILE A 166 -4.98 -0.59 -4.24
CA ILE A 166 -3.81 0.00 -3.58
C ILE A 166 -2.81 -1.10 -3.17
N ASP A 167 -3.30 -2.20 -2.59
CA ASP A 167 -2.46 -3.30 -2.11
C ASP A 167 -1.82 -4.04 -3.30
N GLN A 168 -2.57 -4.21 -4.39
CA GLN A 168 -2.08 -4.78 -5.65
C GLN A 168 -1.06 -3.88 -6.34
N TRP A 169 -1.23 -2.55 -6.28
CA TRP A 169 -0.32 -1.60 -6.92
C TRP A 169 1.11 -1.70 -6.39
N TRP A 170 1.27 -1.83 -5.08
CA TRP A 170 2.58 -1.96 -4.43
C TRP A 170 3.04 -3.41 -4.29
N GLY A 171 2.15 -4.36 -4.55
CA GLY A 171 2.43 -5.78 -4.57
C GLY A 171 2.56 -6.41 -3.20
N LEU A 172 1.59 -6.16 -2.29
CA LEU A 172 1.56 -6.82 -0.97
C LEU A 172 1.75 -8.33 -1.12
N GLU A 173 1.00 -8.92 -2.04
CA GLU A 173 0.88 -10.37 -2.28
C GLU A 173 1.47 -10.75 -3.66
N SER A 174 2.39 -9.93 -4.19
CA SER A 174 3.06 -10.23 -5.46
C SER A 174 4.37 -11.00 -5.28
N LEU A 175 4.68 -11.89 -6.21
CA LEU A 175 6.01 -12.49 -6.30
C LEU A 175 7.07 -11.42 -6.57
N LEU A 176 8.31 -11.69 -6.14
CA LEU A 176 9.44 -10.89 -6.63
C LEU A 176 9.58 -11.08 -8.15
N PRO A 177 9.97 -10.05 -8.91
CA PRO A 177 10.19 -10.20 -10.35
C PRO A 177 11.26 -11.26 -10.63
N ASN A 178 11.15 -11.94 -11.77
CA ASN A 178 12.12 -12.96 -12.17
C ASN A 178 13.56 -12.40 -12.25
N ASN A 179 14.54 -13.25 -11.96
CA ASN A 179 15.97 -12.90 -11.98
C ASN A 179 16.31 -11.70 -11.08
N THR A 180 15.73 -11.65 -9.88
CA THR A 180 16.03 -10.65 -8.87
C THR A 180 16.75 -11.27 -7.69
N LYS A 181 17.69 -10.52 -7.10
CA LYS A 181 18.35 -10.93 -5.87
C LYS A 181 17.54 -10.42 -4.69
N ASP A 182 17.20 -11.31 -3.78
CA ASP A 182 16.56 -10.93 -2.53
C ASP A 182 17.58 -10.33 -1.55
N LEU A 183 17.90 -9.05 -1.77
CA LEU A 183 18.81 -8.28 -0.93
C LEU A 183 18.02 -7.50 0.14
N PRO A 184 18.59 -7.25 1.33
CA PRO A 184 17.98 -6.36 2.31
C PRO A 184 17.82 -4.94 1.76
N LEU A 185 16.98 -4.11 2.38
CA LEU A 185 16.81 -2.72 1.96
C LEU A 185 17.97 -1.80 2.41
N TYR A 186 18.75 -2.22 3.41
CA TYR A 186 19.88 -1.47 3.98
C TYR A 186 21.03 -2.38 4.47
N PRO A 187 22.31 -1.98 4.30
CA PRO A 187 22.80 -0.83 3.51
C PRO A 187 22.99 -1.17 2.02
N PHE A 188 22.88 -2.45 1.65
CA PHE A 188 23.04 -2.94 0.28
C PHE A 188 21.67 -3.31 -0.25
N ARG A 189 21.24 -2.70 -1.36
CA ARG A 189 19.93 -2.95 -1.96
C ARG A 189 20.05 -3.23 -3.46
N GLU A 190 19.00 -3.84 -4.00
CA GLU A 190 18.83 -4.03 -5.44
C GLU A 190 18.57 -2.69 -6.14
N SER A 191 19.03 -2.52 -7.38
CA SER A 191 18.85 -1.27 -8.13
C SER A 191 17.44 -1.11 -8.71
N LYS A 192 16.72 -2.22 -8.90
CA LYS A 192 15.35 -2.23 -9.43
C LYS A 192 14.39 -1.61 -8.41
N ARG A 193 13.85 -0.42 -8.73
CA ARG A 193 12.90 0.33 -7.88
C ARG A 193 11.68 -0.49 -7.46
N GLN A 194 11.14 -1.32 -8.36
CA GLN A 194 9.97 -2.16 -8.05
C GLN A 194 10.17 -3.03 -6.80
N ILE A 195 11.37 -3.59 -6.60
CA ILE A 195 11.68 -4.43 -5.44
C ILE A 195 11.81 -3.57 -4.18
N VAL A 196 12.40 -2.38 -4.30
CA VAL A 196 12.51 -1.44 -3.19
C VAL A 196 11.12 -1.09 -2.69
N TYR A 197 10.20 -0.69 -3.58
CA TYR A 197 8.82 -0.39 -3.21
C TYR A 197 8.11 -1.58 -2.57
N LEU A 198 8.13 -2.74 -3.23
CA LEU A 198 7.47 -3.96 -2.75
C LEU A 198 7.96 -4.35 -1.33
N LYS A 199 9.28 -4.42 -1.13
CA LYS A 199 9.83 -4.78 0.20
C LYS A 199 9.58 -3.68 1.24
N SER A 200 9.67 -2.40 0.86
CA SER A 200 9.43 -1.28 1.78
C SER A 200 7.99 -1.23 2.27
N TYR A 201 7.05 -1.49 1.35
CA TYR A 201 5.63 -1.59 1.64
C TYR A 201 5.33 -2.78 2.57
N ARG A 202 5.87 -3.98 2.30
CA ARG A 202 5.79 -5.14 3.21
C ARG A 202 6.41 -4.90 4.58
N VAL A 203 7.50 -4.14 4.65
CA VAL A 203 8.10 -3.74 5.94
C VAL A 203 7.15 -2.87 6.74
N GLN A 204 6.43 -1.93 6.12
CA GLN A 204 5.43 -1.15 6.83
C GLN A 204 4.25 -1.98 7.28
N PHE A 205 3.81 -2.95 6.47
CA PHE A 205 2.82 -3.94 6.91
C PHE A 205 3.27 -4.64 8.20
N ILE A 206 4.49 -5.20 8.23
CA ILE A 206 5.04 -5.88 9.42
C ILE A 206 5.13 -4.93 10.62
N ILE A 207 5.58 -3.68 10.42
CA ILE A 207 5.68 -2.69 11.50
C ILE A 207 4.29 -2.35 12.04
N HIS A 208 3.34 -2.04 11.16
CA HIS A 208 1.95 -1.73 11.52
C HIS A 208 1.33 -2.88 12.30
N CYS A 209 1.49 -4.09 11.78
CA CYS A 209 1.02 -5.31 12.38
C CYS A 209 1.48 -5.48 13.83
N ILE A 210 2.78 -5.31 14.07
CA ILE A 210 3.36 -5.48 15.40
C ILE A 210 2.95 -4.34 16.33
N LEU A 211 2.91 -3.10 15.85
CA LEU A 211 2.57 -1.95 16.68
C LEU A 211 1.07 -1.88 17.01
N GLY A 212 0.22 -2.28 16.07
CA GLY A 212 -1.20 -1.95 16.04
C GLY A 212 -1.44 -0.48 15.68
N GLU A 213 -2.67 -0.17 15.28
CA GLU A 213 -3.09 1.12 14.71
C GLU A 213 -2.66 2.33 15.55
N LYS A 214 -3.00 2.35 16.85
CA LYS A 214 -2.75 3.51 17.74
C LYS A 214 -1.26 3.82 17.87
N ARG A 215 -0.42 2.79 18.00
CA ARG A 215 1.03 2.96 18.13
C ARG A 215 1.67 3.26 16.79
N TYR A 216 1.20 2.65 15.70
CA TYR A 216 1.67 2.97 14.35
C TYR A 216 1.39 4.43 13.99
N ARG A 217 0.17 4.92 14.24
CA ARG A 217 -0.19 6.35 14.10
C ARG A 217 0.75 7.25 14.91
N SER A 218 1.02 6.89 16.17
CA SER A 218 1.93 7.65 17.03
C SER A 218 3.37 7.64 16.51
N PHE A 219 3.82 6.49 15.99
CA PHE A 219 5.12 6.33 15.33
C PHE A 219 5.23 7.23 14.11
N LEU A 220 4.23 7.23 13.21
CA LEU A 220 4.21 8.10 12.03
C LEU A 220 4.29 9.58 12.40
N LYS A 221 3.50 10.04 13.38
CA LYS A 221 3.58 11.43 13.88
C LYS A 221 4.98 11.78 14.36
N LYS A 222 5.66 10.84 15.03
CA LYS A 222 7.04 11.06 15.45
C LYS A 222 7.99 11.10 14.26
N ILE A 223 7.83 10.23 13.25
CA ILE A 223 8.60 10.25 12.00
C ILE A 223 8.51 11.61 11.29
N VAL A 224 7.32 12.24 11.23
CA VAL A 224 7.15 13.58 10.64
C VAL A 224 8.00 14.63 11.37
N SER A 225 8.13 14.52 12.70
CA SER A 225 8.80 15.54 13.52
C SER A 225 10.32 15.40 13.64
N ILE A 226 10.89 14.22 13.35
CA ILE A 226 12.32 13.95 13.58
C ILE A 226 13.15 14.18 12.32
N LYS A 227 14.28 14.89 12.49
CA LYS A 227 15.18 15.24 11.38
C LYS A 227 16.12 14.11 10.94
N ARG A 228 16.41 13.14 11.83
CA ARG A 228 17.35 12.04 11.57
C ARG A 228 16.60 10.73 11.66
N ARG A 229 16.49 9.98 10.55
CA ARG A 229 15.78 8.70 10.50
C ARG A 229 16.70 7.58 10.02
N GLN A 230 17.97 7.63 10.44
CA GLN A 230 18.89 6.51 10.25
C GLN A 230 18.29 5.23 10.85
N PRO A 231 18.55 4.04 10.27
CA PRO A 231 17.91 2.80 10.70
C PRO A 231 18.01 2.53 12.20
N ILE A 232 19.14 2.83 12.85
CA ILE A 232 19.30 2.65 14.29
C ILE A 232 18.34 3.54 15.12
N VAL A 233 18.11 4.78 14.69
CA VAL A 233 17.18 5.72 15.35
C VAL A 233 15.75 5.21 15.18
N VAL A 234 15.42 4.69 14.00
CA VAL A 234 14.10 4.10 13.72
C VAL A 234 13.87 2.87 14.61
N LEU A 235 14.86 1.99 14.77
CA LEU A 235 14.75 0.84 15.68
C LEU A 235 14.56 1.25 17.14
N GLN A 236 15.28 2.26 17.61
CA GLN A 236 15.12 2.80 18.96
C GLN A 236 13.70 3.36 19.16
N LEU A 237 13.19 4.07 18.16
CA LEU A 237 11.86 4.64 18.18
C LEU A 237 10.78 3.54 18.20
N LEU A 238 10.88 2.54 17.33
CA LEU A 238 9.98 1.38 17.33
C LEU A 238 10.00 0.67 18.70
N ASN A 239 11.19 0.48 19.28
CA ASN A 239 11.37 -0.12 20.61
C ASN A 239 10.82 0.74 21.76
N SER A 240 10.58 2.04 21.54
CA SER A 240 9.91 2.90 22.51
C SER A 240 8.39 2.72 22.52
N TYR A 241 7.80 2.37 21.37
CA TYR A 241 6.36 2.10 21.25
C TYR A 241 5.99 0.66 21.62
N LYS A 242 6.84 -0.31 21.25
CA LYS A 242 6.68 -1.72 21.64
C LYS A 242 8.04 -2.37 21.81
N LYS A 243 8.31 -2.86 23.03
CA LYS A 243 9.56 -3.56 23.34
C LYS A 243 9.63 -4.86 22.55
N ALA A 244 10.61 -4.96 21.67
CA ALA A 244 10.86 -6.15 20.86
C ALA A 244 12.27 -6.10 20.27
N ASN A 245 12.76 -7.25 19.81
CA ASN A 245 14.00 -7.29 19.05
C ASN A 245 13.74 -6.88 17.59
N TRP A 246 13.57 -5.57 17.37
CA TRP A 246 13.24 -5.01 16.04
C TRP A 246 14.29 -5.30 14.98
N ARG A 247 15.56 -5.42 15.37
CA ARG A 247 16.63 -5.82 14.45
C ARG A 247 16.45 -7.25 13.96
N ARG A 248 16.01 -8.16 14.83
CA ARG A 248 15.67 -9.55 14.48
C ARG A 248 14.39 -9.60 13.65
N ILE A 249 13.35 -8.85 14.02
CA ILE A 249 12.07 -8.78 13.28
C ILE A 249 12.31 -8.34 11.83
N LEU A 250 13.13 -7.30 11.63
CA LEU A 250 13.41 -6.73 10.31
C LEU A 250 14.64 -7.35 9.62
N SER A 251 15.11 -8.51 10.09
CA SER A 251 16.19 -9.26 9.45
C SER A 251 15.70 -9.89 8.14
N GLY A 252 16.53 -9.87 7.10
CA GLY A 252 16.16 -10.24 5.71
C GLY A 252 15.39 -9.14 4.97
N TRP A 253 14.58 -8.37 5.70
CA TRP A 253 13.81 -7.25 5.17
C TRP A 253 14.65 -5.99 5.00
N VAL A 254 14.98 -5.34 6.12
CA VAL A 254 15.74 -4.08 6.14
C VAL A 254 17.21 -4.37 6.36
N PHE A 255 17.54 -5.34 7.21
CA PHE A 255 18.92 -5.64 7.59
C PHE A 255 19.36 -6.99 7.06
N ARG A 256 20.66 -7.13 6.79
CA ARG A 256 21.27 -8.42 6.46
C ARG A 256 20.91 -9.51 7.48
N GLY A 257 20.54 -10.68 6.96
CA GLY A 257 20.21 -11.87 7.72
C GLY A 257 19.04 -12.62 7.08
N SER A 258 18.56 -13.67 7.73
CA SER A 258 17.38 -14.43 7.28
C SER A 258 16.10 -13.78 7.81
N TYR A 259 14.99 -13.94 7.07
CA TYR A 259 13.66 -13.64 7.58
C TYR A 259 13.36 -14.40 8.87
N ARG A 260 12.59 -13.78 9.77
CA ARG A 260 12.36 -14.32 11.13
C ARG A 260 10.90 -14.42 11.53
N LEU A 261 10.15 -13.32 11.42
CA LEU A 261 8.75 -13.30 11.82
C LEU A 261 7.83 -13.66 10.66
N VAL A 262 8.04 -12.97 9.54
CA VAL A 262 7.33 -13.17 8.28
C VAL A 262 8.39 -13.28 7.20
N ALA A 263 8.34 -14.33 6.40
CA ALA A 263 9.18 -14.59 5.24
C ALA A 263 8.53 -14.04 3.97
N LEU A 264 9.31 -13.99 2.89
CA LEU A 264 8.83 -13.52 1.60
C LEU A 264 7.63 -14.33 1.08
N ASN A 265 7.68 -15.65 1.25
CA ASN A 265 6.64 -16.56 0.77
C ASN A 265 5.34 -16.45 1.57
N ASP A 266 5.41 -16.02 2.84
CA ASP A 266 4.23 -15.88 3.69
C ASP A 266 3.26 -14.82 3.17
N PHE A 267 3.73 -13.88 2.34
CA PHE A 267 2.87 -12.88 1.71
C PHE A 267 2.08 -13.40 0.51
N ILE A 268 2.36 -14.63 0.04
CA ILE A 268 1.73 -15.20 -1.16
C ILE A 268 1.18 -16.61 -0.92
N SER A 269 1.53 -17.23 0.21
CA SER A 269 0.96 -18.50 0.63
C SER A 269 -0.30 -18.26 1.42
N ASP A 270 -1.35 -18.96 1.02
CA ASP A 270 -2.62 -19.14 1.72
C ASP A 270 -2.77 -20.66 1.85
N GLU A 271 -2.67 -21.23 3.07
CA GLU A 271 -2.53 -22.69 3.24
C GLU A 271 -3.89 -23.41 3.40
N ASP A 272 -4.89 -22.72 3.94
CA ASP A 272 -6.27 -23.21 4.09
C ASP A 272 -7.21 -22.70 2.99
N PHE A 273 -6.79 -21.72 2.20
CA PHE A 273 -7.50 -21.18 1.03
C PHE A 273 -8.75 -20.39 1.39
N ASP A 274 -8.68 -19.62 2.47
CA ASP A 274 -9.77 -18.77 2.95
C ASP A 274 -9.73 -17.34 2.35
N GLY A 275 -8.72 -17.05 1.52
CA GLY A 275 -8.49 -15.76 0.90
C GLY A 275 -7.51 -14.86 1.66
N LEU A 276 -6.88 -15.34 2.74
CA LEU A 276 -5.82 -14.65 3.46
C LEU A 276 -4.45 -15.28 3.24
N SER A 277 -3.48 -14.44 2.90
CA SER A 277 -2.09 -14.85 3.00
C SER A 277 -1.67 -15.06 4.46
N LYS A 278 -0.81 -16.03 4.70
CA LYS A 278 -0.17 -16.32 5.99
C LYS A 278 0.38 -15.09 6.70
N ALA A 279 0.91 -14.11 5.95
CA ALA A 279 1.37 -12.85 6.50
C ALA A 279 0.22 -12.00 7.12
N LYS A 280 -0.96 -11.98 6.48
CA LYS A 280 -2.18 -11.37 7.04
C LYS A 280 -2.66 -12.15 8.25
N GLU A 281 -2.72 -13.46 8.18
CA GLU A 281 -3.19 -14.28 9.29
C GLU A 281 -2.30 -14.17 10.54
N ILE A 282 -0.97 -14.22 10.38
CA ILE A 282 -0.01 -13.91 11.45
C ILE A 282 -0.32 -12.54 12.06
N CYS A 283 -0.81 -11.61 11.25
CA CYS A 283 -1.06 -10.25 11.68
C CYS A 283 -2.34 -10.05 12.47
N PHE A 284 -3.44 -10.58 11.96
CA PHE A 284 -4.73 -10.61 12.65
C PHE A 284 -4.77 -11.70 13.74
N LYS A 285 -3.71 -12.51 13.77
CA LYS A 285 -3.48 -13.64 14.67
C LYS A 285 -4.54 -14.73 14.52
N SER A 286 -5.05 -14.88 13.30
CA SER A 286 -5.83 -16.02 12.89
C SER A 286 -4.90 -17.19 12.55
N SER A 287 -5.46 -18.34 12.16
CA SER A 287 -4.73 -19.59 12.03
C SER A 287 -4.45 -19.93 10.56
N PRO A 288 -3.17 -19.99 10.12
CA PRO A 288 -2.76 -20.27 8.74
C PRO A 288 -3.19 -21.58 8.07
N VAL A 289 -3.95 -22.39 8.76
CA VAL A 289 -4.34 -23.75 8.40
C VAL A 289 -5.78 -24.05 8.82
N SER A 290 -6.52 -23.03 9.25
CA SER A 290 -7.93 -23.11 9.66
C SER A 290 -8.73 -22.08 8.89
N TYR A 291 -9.50 -22.56 7.91
CA TYR A 291 -10.34 -21.75 7.03
C TYR A 291 -11.28 -20.78 7.77
N ASP A 292 -11.71 -21.16 8.96
CA ASP A 292 -12.44 -20.34 9.93
C ASP A 292 -11.79 -20.60 11.30
N THR A 293 -11.12 -19.60 11.86
CA THR A 293 -10.31 -19.73 13.08
C THR A 293 -11.17 -19.81 14.33
N ASP A 294 -12.28 -19.10 14.39
CA ASP A 294 -13.11 -19.01 15.58
C ASP A 294 -14.38 -19.86 15.55
N GLN A 295 -14.67 -20.46 14.40
CA GLN A 295 -15.71 -21.46 14.15
C GLN A 295 -17.13 -20.89 14.20
N ASP A 296 -17.32 -19.68 13.67
CA ASP A 296 -18.62 -18.99 13.58
C ASP A 296 -19.31 -19.07 12.20
N PHE A 297 -18.74 -19.86 11.31
CA PHE A 297 -19.15 -20.10 9.92
C PHE A 297 -18.63 -19.06 8.90
N LEU A 298 -17.99 -17.98 9.32
CA LEU A 298 -17.45 -16.97 8.42
C LEU A 298 -15.93 -17.18 8.24
N PRO A 299 -15.41 -17.34 7.00
CA PRO A 299 -13.98 -17.54 6.79
C PRO A 299 -13.16 -16.32 7.21
N ASP A 300 -11.93 -16.50 7.72
CA ASP A 300 -11.13 -15.38 8.26
C ASP A 300 -10.93 -14.27 7.20
N GLY A 301 -10.75 -14.67 5.94
CA GLY A 301 -10.70 -13.77 4.79
C GLY A 301 -11.95 -12.93 4.59
N ALA A 302 -13.12 -13.56 4.63
CA ALA A 302 -14.40 -12.88 4.48
C ALA A 302 -14.66 -11.93 5.66
N GLU A 303 -14.30 -12.35 6.87
CA GLU A 303 -14.40 -11.51 8.05
C GLU A 303 -13.63 -10.19 7.91
N LEU A 304 -12.38 -10.24 7.45
CA LEU A 304 -11.57 -9.03 7.28
C LEU A 304 -12.13 -8.10 6.19
N GLU A 305 -12.73 -8.66 5.13
CA GLU A 305 -13.43 -7.87 4.12
C GLU A 305 -14.70 -7.19 4.67
N LEU A 306 -15.40 -7.85 5.60
CA LEU A 306 -16.59 -7.34 6.28
C LEU A 306 -16.29 -6.50 7.53
N GLY A 307 -15.01 -6.30 7.88
CA GLY A 307 -14.60 -5.55 9.07
C GLY A 307 -14.87 -6.28 10.39
N ARG A 308 -14.92 -7.62 10.36
CA ARG A 308 -15.05 -8.53 11.51
C ARG A 308 -13.68 -8.98 12.01
N ASN A 309 -13.65 -9.88 13.00
CA ASN A 309 -12.44 -10.23 13.72
C ASN A 309 -12.28 -11.75 13.81
N PRO A 310 -11.31 -12.35 13.08
CA PRO A 310 -11.15 -13.81 12.93
C PRO A 310 -10.70 -14.63 14.12
N ARG A 311 -11.10 -14.20 15.30
CA ARG A 311 -10.71 -14.75 16.59
C ARG A 311 -11.82 -14.59 17.60
N ARG A 312 -12.95 -14.05 17.17
CA ARG A 312 -14.04 -13.64 18.02
C ARG A 312 -15.34 -13.93 17.27
N LEU A 313 -15.89 -15.09 17.60
CA LEU A 313 -17.26 -15.52 17.33
C LEU A 313 -18.21 -14.34 17.08
N ASP A 314 -18.67 -14.23 15.85
CA ASP A 314 -19.76 -13.37 15.40
C ASP A 314 -21.07 -14.18 15.43
N PRO A 315 -22.03 -13.82 16.30
CA PRO A 315 -23.33 -14.50 16.33
C PRO A 315 -24.09 -14.44 15.00
N ASP A 316 -23.76 -13.46 14.15
CA ASP A 316 -24.37 -13.28 12.84
C ASP A 316 -23.55 -13.94 11.71
N GLY A 317 -22.46 -14.67 12.00
CA GLY A 317 -21.53 -15.23 11.01
C GLY A 317 -22.22 -16.04 9.91
N LEU A 318 -23.11 -16.96 10.28
CA LEU A 318 -23.91 -17.74 9.33
C LEU A 318 -24.84 -16.88 8.45
N GLU A 319 -25.46 -15.84 9.02
CA GLU A 319 -26.33 -14.94 8.27
C GLU A 319 -25.51 -14.06 7.31
N LEU A 320 -24.35 -13.57 7.76
CA LEU A 320 -23.42 -12.81 6.94
C LEU A 320 -22.92 -13.64 5.76
N LEU A 321 -22.56 -14.91 5.98
CA LEU A 321 -22.19 -15.85 4.93
C LEU A 321 -23.33 -16.03 3.92
N ARG A 322 -24.57 -16.19 4.38
CA ARG A 322 -25.74 -16.32 3.50
C ARG A 322 -26.00 -15.05 2.68
N GLN A 323 -25.83 -13.89 3.29
CA GLN A 323 -26.10 -12.59 2.65
C GLN A 323 -25.04 -12.20 1.61
N HIS A 324 -23.77 -12.39 1.94
CA HIS A 324 -22.65 -11.93 1.11
C HIS A 324 -22.07 -13.03 0.24
N GLY A 325 -22.43 -14.28 0.54
CA GLY A 325 -21.78 -15.45 0.00
C GLY A 325 -20.37 -15.63 0.58
N PRO A 326 -19.80 -16.83 0.46
CA PRO A 326 -18.35 -17.01 0.55
C PRO A 326 -17.64 -16.15 -0.50
N PHE A 327 -16.43 -15.68 -0.17
CA PHE A 327 -15.52 -15.15 -1.17
C PHE A 327 -14.97 -16.33 -1.97
N VAL A 328 -15.69 -16.75 -3.02
CA VAL A 328 -15.31 -17.91 -3.84
C VAL A 328 -14.16 -17.52 -4.76
N ASP A 329 -12.96 -18.02 -4.48
CA ASP A 329 -11.81 -17.92 -5.36
C ASP A 329 -11.71 -19.12 -6.34
N GLY A 330 -12.51 -20.17 -6.10
CA GLY A 330 -12.67 -21.34 -6.97
C GLY A 330 -11.84 -22.55 -6.53
N ASN A 331 -11.50 -22.68 -5.25
CA ASN A 331 -10.68 -23.77 -4.71
C ASN A 331 -11.51 -24.97 -4.21
N ASP A 332 -10.97 -26.18 -4.36
CA ASP A 332 -11.62 -27.44 -3.96
C ASP A 332 -11.95 -27.49 -2.44
N LYS A 333 -11.13 -26.86 -1.58
CA LYS A 333 -11.40 -26.82 -0.13
C LYS A 333 -12.61 -25.95 0.24
N GLU A 334 -12.96 -24.96 -0.58
CA GLU A 334 -14.18 -24.15 -0.37
C GLU A 334 -15.41 -25.06 -0.42
N TRP A 335 -15.43 -26.03 -1.35
CA TRP A 335 -16.53 -26.98 -1.48
C TRP A 335 -16.62 -27.98 -0.33
N GLU A 336 -15.49 -28.41 0.23
CA GLU A 336 -15.48 -29.26 1.43
C GLU A 336 -16.13 -28.55 2.63
N TYR A 337 -15.85 -27.25 2.79
CA TYR A 337 -16.46 -26.42 3.82
C TYR A 337 -17.98 -26.27 3.64
N PHE A 338 -18.48 -25.99 2.43
CA PHE A 338 -19.94 -25.94 2.18
C PHE A 338 -20.64 -27.28 2.43
N ASN A 339 -19.98 -28.39 2.10
CA ASN A 339 -20.52 -29.72 2.36
C ASN A 339 -20.60 -30.01 3.88
N ALA A 340 -19.67 -29.48 4.67
CA ALA A 340 -19.70 -29.60 6.13
C ALA A 340 -20.81 -28.75 6.78
N ILE A 341 -21.07 -27.53 6.26
CA ILE A 341 -22.17 -26.69 6.77
C ILE A 341 -23.53 -27.30 6.41
N SER A 342 -23.72 -27.72 5.17
CA SER A 342 -24.99 -28.28 4.71
C SER A 342 -25.37 -29.61 5.38
N SER A 343 -24.38 -30.38 5.84
CA SER A 343 -24.63 -31.62 6.60
C SER A 343 -24.95 -31.40 8.09
N ASN A 344 -24.54 -30.28 8.68
CA ASN A 344 -24.90 -29.91 10.05
C ASN A 344 -26.32 -29.34 10.17
N ASP A 345 -26.88 -28.80 9.09
CA ASP A 345 -28.30 -28.38 9.03
C ASP A 345 -29.26 -29.59 9.16
N GLU A 346 -28.86 -30.80 8.77
CA GLU A 346 -29.70 -32.01 8.89
C GLU A 346 -29.75 -32.60 10.32
N ILE A 347 -28.82 -32.22 11.21
CA ILE A 347 -28.75 -32.76 12.58
C ILE A 347 -29.65 -31.95 13.56
N GLY A 348 -30.12 -30.77 13.14
CA GLY A 348 -31.00 -29.90 13.93
C GLY A 348 -32.49 -30.26 13.94
N GLU A 349 -32.95 -31.17 13.06
CA GLU A 349 -34.38 -31.51 12.92
C GLU A 349 -34.81 -32.85 13.54
N ILE A 350 -33.94 -33.57 14.25
CA ILE A 350 -34.31 -34.84 14.91
C ILE A 350 -34.19 -34.75 16.43
N GLN A 351 -35.01 -33.91 17.06
CA GLN A 351 -35.60 -34.18 18.38
C GLN A 351 -37.01 -33.55 18.45
N GLY A 352 -37.99 -34.30 17.94
CA GLY A 352 -39.41 -34.15 18.23
C GLY A 352 -39.93 -35.42 18.89
#